data_AF-A0A660LZ90-F1
#
_entry.id   AF-A0A660LZ90-F1
#
_cell.length_a   1.000
_cell.length_b   1.000
_cell.length_c   1.000
_cell.angle_alpha   90.00
_cell.angle_beta   90.00
_cell.angle_gamma   90.00
#
_symmetry.space_group_name_H-M   'P 1'
#
loop_
_entity.id
_entity.type
_entity.pdbx_description
1 polymer ?
#
loop_
_entity_poly.entity_id
_entity_poly.type
_entity_poly.pdbx_seq_one_letter_code
_entity_poly.pdbx_strand_id
1 'polypeptide(L)'
;MGMFLTGFDAPCLNTLFVDKPLCYHGLIQAFSRTNRIYNETKAFGNIVCFRDLEGATNEALRLFSDSLGKETTILLELGYGDYMHGYEDASGTFQPGYQQLLGELRSSFPDPKAIVGEQAEHDFVELFGAYLRMEHRLRNYDQYTACRELEALQPEDAEGRARIQERYGLSEEELQELAETELLSHRDTQDYSSTYQDILRKRRPAPPSTESEEDGGTSPAPAVDWSGVTFEIELLKSQEITLDYLLSLLFEYYKEKKSKEGLIEELRRVVRASVEHRAKEGLITDFIQEQDLDSIPDKETLVRAFYAYARVRKEQEVEELISEEGLRPQEARRYIAAALHQEYASDLGTDFSEILPPAPLVKNPGYLQRLRRIFERVERLVDTYKQIGGELLDPSTLDPEDE
;
A
#
# COMPACT_ATOMS: atom_id res chain seq x y z
N MET A 1 -21.01 30.76 10.72
CA MET A 1 -19.99 29.71 10.50
C MET A 1 -20.35 28.49 11.35
N GLY A 2 -21.11 27.55 10.79
CA GLY A 2 -21.56 26.31 11.45
C GLY A 2 -22.22 25.34 10.47
N MET A 3 -22.19 25.65 9.16
CA MET A 3 -22.63 24.73 8.13
C MET A 3 -21.69 23.51 8.15
N PHE A 4 -22.27 22.34 7.96
CA PHE A 4 -21.63 21.01 7.93
C PHE A 4 -21.25 20.39 9.29
N LEU A 5 -21.49 21.06 10.42
CA LEU A 5 -21.40 20.41 11.75
C LEU A 5 -22.62 19.54 12.07
N THR A 6 -23.69 19.68 11.30
CA THR A 6 -24.92 18.87 11.38
C THR A 6 -25.36 18.45 9.97
N GLY A 7 -25.62 17.16 9.76
CA GLY A 7 -26.20 16.64 8.51
C GLY A 7 -25.26 16.42 7.33
N PHE A 8 -23.99 16.85 7.41
CA PHE A 8 -22.98 16.55 6.39
C PHE A 8 -22.36 15.17 6.63
N ASP A 9 -22.28 14.33 5.59
CA ASP A 9 -21.79 12.97 5.70
C ASP A 9 -20.76 12.69 4.59
N ALA A 10 -19.52 12.41 4.99
CA ALA A 10 -18.43 12.10 4.07
C ALA A 10 -17.60 10.95 4.66
N PRO A 11 -17.74 9.71 4.16
CA PRO A 11 -17.00 8.55 4.67
C PRO A 11 -15.49 8.74 4.68
N CYS A 12 -14.94 9.42 3.68
CA CYS A 12 -13.50 9.71 3.55
C CYS A 12 -12.98 10.81 4.50
N LEU A 13 -13.84 11.57 5.18
CA LEU A 13 -13.41 12.64 6.09
C LEU A 13 -12.89 12.01 7.40
N ASN A 14 -11.60 12.17 7.69
CA ASN A 14 -10.95 11.60 8.88
C ASN A 14 -10.58 12.64 9.95
N THR A 15 -10.24 13.88 9.57
CA THR A 15 -9.67 14.87 10.50
C THR A 15 -10.58 16.09 10.65
N LEU A 16 -10.81 16.51 11.89
CA LEU A 16 -11.52 17.74 12.25
C LEU A 16 -10.64 18.64 13.12
N PHE A 17 -10.35 19.84 12.61
CA PHE A 17 -9.66 20.90 13.34
C PHE A 17 -10.67 21.79 14.06
N VAL A 18 -10.51 21.98 15.38
CA VAL A 18 -11.48 22.66 16.24
C VAL A 18 -10.84 23.82 16.98
N ASP A 19 -11.20 25.04 16.61
CA ASP A 19 -10.95 26.27 17.38
C ASP A 19 -12.29 26.92 17.82
N LYS A 20 -13.18 26.10 18.38
CA LYS A 20 -14.50 26.56 18.83
C LYS A 20 -14.84 25.94 20.18
N PRO A 21 -15.44 26.68 21.12
CA PRO A 21 -15.97 26.10 22.35
C PRO A 21 -17.19 25.24 22.00
N LEU A 22 -16.97 23.95 21.80
CA LEU A 22 -18.02 22.95 21.60
C LEU A 22 -18.42 22.37 22.96
N CYS A 23 -19.71 22.13 23.16
CA CYS A 23 -20.23 21.58 24.41
C CYS A 23 -21.33 20.55 24.14
N TYR A 24 -21.42 19.54 25.00
CA TYR A 24 -22.50 18.54 25.03
C TYR A 24 -22.80 17.91 23.65
N HIS A 25 -24.07 17.92 23.25
CA HIS A 25 -24.54 17.34 21.98
C HIS A 25 -23.87 17.94 20.74
N GLY A 26 -23.53 19.24 20.76
CA GLY A 26 -22.85 19.89 19.64
C GLY A 26 -21.41 19.40 19.46
N LEU A 27 -20.74 19.01 20.55
CA LEU A 27 -19.42 18.38 20.54
C LEU A 27 -19.49 16.98 19.92
N ILE A 28 -20.40 16.14 20.41
CA ILE A 28 -20.56 14.77 19.88
C ILE A 28 -20.98 14.78 18.40
N GLN A 29 -21.88 15.66 18.00
CA GLN A 29 -22.31 15.77 16.60
C GLN A 29 -21.17 16.17 15.66
N ALA A 30 -20.33 17.11 16.10
CA ALA A 30 -19.15 17.56 15.37
C ALA A 30 -18.12 16.43 15.27
N PHE A 31 -17.79 15.76 16.39
CA PHE A 31 -16.82 14.66 16.40
C PHE A 31 -17.31 13.46 15.58
N SER A 32 -18.61 13.19 15.59
CA SER A 32 -19.20 12.12 14.78
C SER A 32 -19.07 12.32 13.27
N ARG A 33 -18.63 13.50 12.80
CA ARG A 33 -18.39 13.73 11.36
C ARG A 33 -17.19 12.97 10.83
N THR A 34 -16.19 12.69 11.68
CA THR A 34 -14.95 12.02 11.29
C THR A 34 -15.03 10.50 11.46
N ASN A 35 -15.94 9.98 12.30
CA ASN A 35 -16.01 8.56 12.66
C ASN A 35 -16.89 7.70 11.72
N ARG A 36 -17.03 8.09 10.45
CA ARG A 36 -17.70 7.24 9.46
C ARG A 36 -16.75 6.15 8.96
N ILE A 37 -17.22 4.90 8.97
CA ILE A 37 -16.47 3.75 8.46
C ILE A 37 -16.20 3.98 6.97
N TYR A 38 -14.95 3.79 6.56
CA TYR A 38 -14.54 3.88 5.16
C TYR A 38 -13.90 2.56 4.73
N ASN A 39 -12.73 2.25 5.27
CA ASN A 39 -11.93 1.08 4.91
C ASN A 39 -10.87 0.83 6.03
N GLU A 40 -10.01 -0.19 5.89
CA GLU A 40 -9.00 -0.58 6.90
C GLU A 40 -7.95 0.51 7.15
N THR A 41 -7.71 1.38 6.16
CA THR A 41 -6.80 2.54 6.29
C THR A 41 -7.39 3.68 7.12
N LYS A 42 -8.65 3.60 7.55
CA LYS A 42 -9.28 4.58 8.43
C LYS A 42 -9.65 3.93 9.76
N ALA A 43 -8.69 3.89 10.67
CA ALA A 43 -8.88 3.28 12.00
C ALA A 43 -9.84 4.09 12.88
N PHE A 44 -9.67 5.41 12.93
CA PHE A 44 -10.47 6.32 13.76
C PHE A 44 -10.47 7.73 13.18
N GLY A 45 -11.30 8.60 13.75
CA GLY A 45 -11.38 10.02 13.39
C GLY A 45 -10.43 10.87 14.24
N ASN A 46 -9.57 11.67 13.61
CA ASN A 46 -8.64 12.57 14.28
C ASN A 46 -9.34 13.88 14.64
N ILE A 47 -9.36 14.25 15.92
CA ILE A 47 -9.91 15.53 16.39
C ILE A 47 -8.78 16.37 16.97
N VAL A 48 -8.41 17.44 16.27
CA VAL A 48 -7.31 18.33 16.68
C VAL A 48 -7.92 19.60 17.27
N CYS A 49 -7.79 19.78 18.58
CA CYS A 49 -8.36 20.90 19.31
C CYS A 49 -7.31 21.96 19.63
N PHE A 50 -7.58 23.22 19.28
CA PHE A 50 -6.73 24.37 19.64
C PHE A 50 -7.15 25.04 20.97
N ARG A 51 -8.13 24.46 21.65
CA ARG A 51 -8.62 24.86 22.97
C ARG A 51 -8.72 23.62 23.84
N ASP A 52 -8.61 23.81 25.14
CA ASP A 52 -8.92 22.76 26.10
C ASP A 52 -10.41 22.41 26.02
N LEU A 53 -10.68 21.25 25.42
CA LEU A 53 -12.00 20.65 25.30
C LEU A 53 -12.05 19.29 25.99
N GLU A 54 -11.00 18.88 26.73
CA GLU A 54 -10.91 17.55 27.33
C GLU A 54 -12.00 17.38 28.39
N GLY A 55 -12.13 18.34 29.30
CA GLY A 55 -13.19 18.34 30.33
C GLY A 55 -14.59 18.31 29.71
N ALA A 56 -14.83 19.14 28.69
CA ALA A 56 -16.11 19.18 27.97
C ALA A 56 -16.41 17.87 27.23
N THR A 57 -15.38 17.21 26.69
CA THR A 57 -15.49 15.90 26.02
C THR A 57 -15.84 14.81 27.02
N ASN A 58 -15.12 14.74 28.14
CA ASN A 58 -15.38 13.78 29.21
C ASN A 58 -16.78 13.95 29.81
N GLU A 59 -17.24 15.19 30.02
CA GLU A 59 -18.61 15.48 30.46
C GLU A 59 -19.65 15.06 29.43
N ALA A 60 -19.45 15.39 28.15
CA ALA A 60 -20.35 14.98 27.09
C ALA A 60 -20.45 13.45 27.02
N LEU A 61 -19.31 12.75 27.01
CA LEU A 61 -19.27 11.29 26.96
C LEU A 61 -19.98 10.65 28.15
N ARG A 62 -19.79 11.16 29.38
CA ARG A 62 -20.50 10.66 30.58
C ARG A 62 -22.02 10.77 30.46
N LEU A 63 -22.51 11.89 29.94
CA LEU A 63 -23.95 12.10 29.75
C LEU A 63 -24.55 11.09 28.75
N PHE A 64 -23.80 10.72 27.72
CA PHE A 64 -24.25 9.72 26.74
C PHE A 64 -24.01 8.27 27.23
N SER A 65 -22.96 8.01 28.00
CA SER A 65 -22.64 6.69 28.58
C SER A 65 -23.71 6.21 29.56
N ASP A 66 -24.14 7.10 30.45
CA ASP A 66 -25.13 6.79 31.48
C ASP A 66 -26.52 6.53 30.88
N SER A 67 -26.79 7.11 29.71
CA SER A 67 -28.04 6.89 28.96
C SER A 67 -28.07 5.58 28.18
N LEU A 68 -26.91 4.99 27.86
CA LEU A 68 -26.77 3.82 26.99
C LEU A 68 -26.54 2.50 27.73
N GLY A 69 -26.25 2.53 29.04
CA GLY A 69 -26.13 1.33 29.88
C GLY A 69 -24.89 0.49 29.54
N LYS A 70 -23.83 0.66 30.35
CA LYS A 70 -22.63 -0.21 30.46
C LYS A 70 -22.14 -0.86 29.15
N GLU A 71 -21.32 -0.10 28.43
CA GLU A 71 -20.08 -0.52 27.75
C GLU A 71 -19.59 0.69 26.95
N THR A 72 -18.89 1.60 27.63
CA THR A 72 -18.52 2.92 27.09
C THR A 72 -17.01 3.11 27.11
N THR A 73 -16.28 2.01 26.91
CA THR A 73 -14.82 1.99 27.04
C THR A 73 -14.11 2.33 25.72
N ILE A 74 -14.81 2.38 24.59
CA ILE A 74 -14.20 2.57 23.25
C ILE A 74 -14.78 3.79 22.53
N LEU A 75 -14.79 4.96 23.18
CA LEU A 75 -15.12 6.23 22.51
C LEU A 75 -13.91 7.12 22.26
N LEU A 76 -12.84 6.91 23.01
CA LEU A 76 -11.56 7.59 22.84
C LEU A 76 -10.49 6.52 22.62
N GLU A 77 -9.56 6.85 21.74
CA GLU A 77 -8.36 6.04 21.49
C GLU A 77 -7.43 6.07 22.71
N LEU A 78 -6.61 5.02 22.84
CA LEU A 78 -5.62 4.89 23.91
C LEU A 78 -4.45 5.86 23.70
N GLY A 79 -3.58 6.00 24.71
CA GLY A 79 -2.40 6.84 24.60
C GLY A 79 -1.35 6.26 23.64
N TYR A 80 -0.45 7.12 23.16
CA TYR A 80 0.70 6.70 22.37
C TYR A 80 1.51 5.59 23.09
N GLY A 81 1.78 5.76 24.39
CA GLY A 81 2.52 4.78 25.19
C GLY A 81 1.84 3.41 25.29
N ASP A 82 0.51 3.38 25.34
CA ASP A 82 -0.26 2.13 25.39
C ASP A 82 -0.07 1.32 24.10
N TYR A 83 -0.10 1.99 22.94
CA TYR A 83 0.15 1.33 21.65
C TYR A 83 1.62 0.94 21.45
N MET A 84 2.56 1.66 22.06
CA MET A 84 3.99 1.32 21.99
C MET A 84 4.36 0.12 22.86
N HIS A 85 3.83 0.03 24.08
CA HIS A 85 4.25 -0.95 25.09
C HIS A 85 3.24 -2.09 25.33
N GLY A 86 2.00 -1.93 24.87
CA GLY A 86 0.92 -2.90 25.02
C GLY A 86 -0.14 -2.43 26.02
N TYR A 87 -1.35 -2.97 25.89
CA TYR A 87 -2.50 -2.54 26.66
C TYR A 87 -3.46 -3.70 26.93
N GLU A 88 -4.27 -3.60 27.98
CA GLU A 88 -5.39 -4.52 28.20
C GLU A 88 -6.63 -3.96 27.50
N ASP A 89 -7.25 -4.78 26.66
CA ASP A 89 -8.49 -4.40 25.98
C ASP A 89 -9.70 -4.45 26.91
N ALA A 90 -10.87 -4.01 26.41
CA ALA A 90 -12.11 -4.01 27.19
C ALA A 90 -12.58 -5.41 27.63
N SER A 91 -12.05 -6.49 27.02
CA SER A 91 -12.32 -7.87 27.42
C SER A 91 -11.37 -8.38 28.52
N GLY A 92 -10.38 -7.57 28.92
CA GLY A 92 -9.33 -7.96 29.85
C GLY A 92 -8.24 -8.81 29.21
N THR A 93 -8.16 -8.84 27.87
CA THR A 93 -7.12 -9.55 27.14
C THR A 93 -5.96 -8.59 26.87
N PHE A 94 -4.74 -9.03 27.18
CA PHE A 94 -3.55 -8.24 26.89
C PHE A 94 -3.25 -8.24 25.38
N GLN A 95 -3.12 -7.06 24.80
CA GLN A 95 -2.75 -6.82 23.43
C GLN A 95 -1.28 -6.36 23.39
N PRO A 96 -0.41 -7.02 22.59
CA PRO A 96 1.00 -6.66 22.50
C PRO A 96 1.17 -5.29 21.85
N GLY A 97 2.11 -4.50 22.38
CA GLY A 97 2.49 -3.20 21.83
C GLY A 97 3.43 -3.31 20.63
N TYR A 98 3.66 -2.19 19.95
CA TYR A 98 4.57 -2.10 18.81
C TYR A 98 5.97 -2.68 19.10
N GLN A 99 6.56 -2.37 20.25
CA GLN A 99 7.90 -2.86 20.61
C GLN A 99 7.95 -4.37 20.80
N GLN A 100 6.88 -4.96 21.35
CA GLN A 100 6.78 -6.41 21.56
C GLN A 100 6.63 -7.12 20.21
N LEU A 101 5.72 -6.63 19.36
CA LEU A 101 5.54 -7.14 18.00
C LEU A 101 6.82 -7.04 17.18
N LEU A 102 7.54 -5.91 17.26
CA LEU A 102 8.83 -5.73 16.59
C LEU A 102 9.89 -6.70 17.11
N GLY A 103 9.96 -6.89 18.43
CA GLY A 103 10.87 -7.85 19.06
C GLY A 103 10.61 -9.29 18.60
N GLU A 104 9.35 -9.71 18.62
CA GLU A 104 8.91 -11.02 18.14
C GLU A 104 9.19 -11.21 16.64
N LEU A 105 8.93 -10.18 15.83
CA LEU A 105 9.18 -10.21 14.39
C LEU A 105 10.67 -10.43 14.10
N ARG A 106 11.55 -9.70 14.80
CA ARG A 106 13.01 -9.84 14.65
C ARG A 106 13.54 -11.17 15.18
N SER A 107 12.95 -11.71 16.26
CA SER A 107 13.41 -12.98 16.84
C SER A 107 12.96 -14.19 16.04
N SER A 108 11.71 -14.19 15.60
CA SER A 108 11.07 -15.33 14.93
C SER A 108 11.36 -15.33 13.43
N PHE A 109 11.47 -14.15 12.82
CA PHE A 109 11.69 -13.97 11.39
C PHE A 109 12.82 -12.97 11.11
N PRO A 110 14.08 -13.27 11.50
CA PRO A 110 15.21 -12.37 11.31
C PRO A 110 15.57 -12.13 9.83
N ASP A 111 15.25 -13.08 8.95
CA ASP A 111 15.36 -12.93 7.50
C ASP A 111 14.01 -13.24 6.85
N PRO A 112 13.25 -12.23 6.40
CA PRO A 112 11.94 -12.43 5.77
C PRO A 112 12.02 -13.24 4.47
N LYS A 113 13.19 -13.34 3.81
CA LYS A 113 13.33 -14.09 2.56
C LYS A 113 13.56 -15.58 2.79
N ALA A 114 13.87 -15.98 4.02
CA ALA A 114 14.14 -17.36 4.40
C ALA A 114 12.91 -18.11 4.93
N ILE A 115 11.72 -17.47 4.92
CA ILE A 115 10.48 -18.07 5.42
C ILE A 115 10.03 -19.18 4.46
N VAL A 116 10.08 -20.42 4.94
CA VAL A 116 9.69 -21.62 4.17
C VAL A 116 8.86 -22.53 5.06
N GLY A 117 7.74 -23.02 4.49
CA GLY A 117 6.84 -23.95 5.16
C GLY A 117 5.53 -23.29 5.53
N GLU A 118 4.43 -24.04 5.39
CA GLU A 118 3.07 -23.51 5.50
C GLU A 118 2.77 -22.92 6.89
N GLN A 119 3.25 -23.54 7.97
CA GLN A 119 3.09 -22.99 9.33
C GLN A 119 3.90 -21.70 9.54
N ALA A 120 5.14 -21.65 9.04
CA ALA A 120 5.98 -20.47 9.18
C ALA A 120 5.43 -19.29 8.35
N GLU A 121 4.88 -19.54 7.16
CA GLU A 121 4.15 -18.54 6.39
C GLU A 121 2.92 -18.02 7.14
N HIS A 122 2.16 -18.91 7.79
CA HIS A 122 0.98 -18.55 8.57
C HIS A 122 1.33 -17.66 9.76
N ASP A 123 2.25 -18.12 10.61
CA ASP A 123 2.69 -17.41 11.81
C ASP A 123 3.28 -16.03 11.46
N PHE A 124 4.00 -15.94 10.34
CA PHE A 124 4.51 -14.68 9.82
C PHE A 124 3.39 -13.72 9.39
N VAL A 125 2.38 -14.20 8.66
CA VAL A 125 1.27 -13.36 8.19
C VAL A 125 0.46 -12.81 9.36
N GLU A 126 0.19 -13.62 10.38
CA GLU A 126 -0.51 -13.14 11.59
C GLU A 126 0.29 -12.07 12.33
N LEU A 127 1.58 -12.32 12.56
CA LEU A 127 2.46 -11.41 13.29
C LEU A 127 2.70 -10.11 12.53
N PHE A 128 3.05 -10.19 11.24
CA PHE A 128 3.28 -9.00 10.43
C PHE A 128 2.00 -8.22 10.15
N GLY A 129 0.85 -8.90 10.02
CA GLY A 129 -0.45 -8.23 9.95
C GLY A 129 -0.76 -7.44 11.23
N ALA A 130 -0.51 -8.03 12.40
CA ALA A 130 -0.64 -7.32 13.68
C ALA A 130 0.30 -6.11 13.77
N TYR A 131 1.55 -6.27 13.31
CA TYR A 131 2.51 -5.17 13.21
C TYR A 131 1.98 -4.03 12.31
N LEU A 132 1.49 -4.33 11.10
CA LEU A 132 0.98 -3.32 10.15
C LEU A 132 -0.20 -2.53 10.74
N ARG A 133 -1.14 -3.22 11.41
CA ARG A 133 -2.27 -2.57 12.09
C ARG A 133 -1.79 -1.63 13.20
N MET A 134 -0.81 -2.06 14.00
CA MET A 134 -0.26 -1.26 15.08
C MET A 134 0.49 -0.03 14.54
N GLU A 135 1.36 -0.23 13.55
CA GLU A 135 2.10 0.84 12.89
C GLU A 135 1.12 1.88 12.29
N HIS A 136 0.08 1.42 11.60
CA HIS A 136 -0.92 2.28 11.00
C HIS A 136 -1.66 3.15 12.04
N ARG A 137 -2.00 2.61 13.21
CA ARG A 137 -2.58 3.41 14.31
C ARG A 137 -1.61 4.48 14.80
N LEU A 138 -0.35 4.10 15.04
CA LEU A 138 0.69 4.98 15.56
C LEU A 138 0.99 6.15 14.62
N ARG A 139 0.81 6.01 13.30
CA ARG A 139 1.00 7.11 12.33
C ARG A 139 0.11 8.33 12.56
N ASN A 140 -0.97 8.21 13.33
CA ASN A 140 -1.83 9.34 13.68
C ASN A 140 -1.32 10.13 14.89
N TYR A 141 -0.24 9.69 15.55
CA TYR A 141 0.34 10.32 16.73
C TYR A 141 1.56 11.16 16.37
N ASP A 142 1.60 12.38 16.91
CA ASP A 142 2.70 13.32 16.71
C ASP A 142 4.04 12.74 17.17
N GLN A 143 4.04 12.00 18.29
CA GLN A 143 5.24 11.33 18.83
C GLN A 143 5.82 10.34 17.83
N TYR A 144 4.99 9.56 17.15
CA TYR A 144 5.46 8.60 16.14
C TYR A 144 6.07 9.31 14.93
N THR A 145 5.45 10.41 14.49
CA THR A 145 5.98 11.21 13.37
C THR A 145 7.31 11.84 13.76
N ALA A 146 7.43 12.35 14.99
CA ALA A 146 8.70 12.85 15.52
C ALA A 146 9.78 11.76 15.59
N CYS A 147 9.47 10.54 16.05
CA CYS A 147 10.41 9.41 16.04
C CYS A 147 10.92 9.11 14.62
N ARG A 148 10.01 9.09 13.63
CA ARG A 148 10.38 8.83 12.22
C ARG A 148 11.26 9.93 11.64
N GLU A 149 10.97 11.20 11.95
CA GLU A 149 11.83 12.31 11.54
C GLU A 149 13.22 12.21 12.19
N LEU A 150 13.29 11.83 13.47
CA LEU A 150 14.56 11.63 14.20
C LEU A 150 15.40 10.49 13.63
N GLU A 151 14.76 9.36 13.26
CA GLU A 151 15.42 8.21 12.62
C GLU A 151 16.09 8.61 11.28
N ALA A 152 15.46 9.53 10.53
CA ALA A 152 15.97 10.00 9.25
C ALA A 152 17.13 10.99 9.37
N LEU A 153 17.35 11.60 10.53
CA LEU A 153 18.44 12.54 10.77
C LEU A 153 19.79 11.84 10.94
N GLN A 154 20.86 12.54 10.59
CA GLN A 154 22.20 12.10 10.97
C GLN A 154 22.42 12.27 12.49
N PRO A 155 23.17 11.39 13.16
CA PRO A 155 23.35 11.44 14.62
C PRO A 155 23.89 12.79 15.11
N GLU A 156 24.72 13.46 14.30
CA GLU A 156 25.38 14.73 14.62
C GLU A 156 24.59 15.98 14.20
N ASP A 157 23.41 15.83 13.58
CA ASP A 157 22.60 16.96 13.11
C ASP A 157 21.83 17.64 14.26
N ALA A 158 22.55 18.46 15.02
CA ALA A 158 22.00 19.23 16.13
C ALA A 158 20.95 20.26 15.68
N GLU A 159 21.07 20.82 14.46
CA GLU A 159 20.11 21.77 13.93
C GLU A 159 18.78 21.08 13.58
N GLY A 160 18.85 19.91 12.94
CA GLY A 160 17.68 19.08 12.64
C GLY A 160 16.92 18.69 13.91
N ARG A 161 17.64 18.24 14.94
CA ARG A 161 17.06 17.88 16.24
C ARG A 161 16.36 19.07 16.92
N ALA A 162 16.99 20.25 16.91
CA ALA A 162 16.40 21.46 17.47
C ALA A 162 15.11 21.88 16.75
N ARG A 163 15.04 21.70 15.41
CA ARG A 163 13.83 21.98 14.64
C ARG A 163 12.68 21.03 14.96
N ILE A 164 12.97 19.74 15.15
CA ILE A 164 11.96 18.74 15.56
C ILE A 164 11.45 19.09 16.95
N GLN A 165 12.37 19.37 17.88
CA GLN A 165 12.02 19.76 19.24
C GLN A 165 11.08 20.97 19.28
N GLU A 166 11.39 22.03 18.53
CA GLU A 166 10.55 23.23 18.44
C GLU A 166 9.19 22.94 17.77
N ARG A 167 9.17 22.18 16.68
CA ARG A 167 7.95 21.87 15.92
C ARG A 167 6.92 21.12 16.77
N TYR A 168 7.37 20.11 17.50
CA TYR A 168 6.50 19.23 18.29
C TYR A 168 6.38 19.67 19.76
N GLY A 169 7.08 20.75 20.16
CA GLY A 169 7.03 21.27 21.53
C GLY A 169 7.61 20.32 22.57
N LEU A 170 8.63 19.55 22.21
CA LEU A 170 9.19 18.47 23.04
C LEU A 170 10.21 19.01 24.06
N SER A 171 10.20 18.44 25.26
CA SER A 171 11.30 18.60 26.22
C SER A 171 12.55 17.86 25.75
N GLU A 172 13.72 18.19 26.32
CA GLU A 172 14.97 17.47 26.01
C GLU A 172 14.89 15.99 26.42
N GLU A 173 14.16 15.68 27.51
CA GLU A 173 13.94 14.31 27.99
C GLU A 173 13.06 13.53 27.00
N GLU A 174 11.92 14.08 26.58
CA GLU A 174 11.03 13.44 25.60
C GLU A 174 11.73 13.25 24.25
N LEU A 175 12.51 14.23 23.80
CA LEU A 175 13.27 14.12 22.54
C LEU A 175 14.26 12.95 22.59
N GLN A 176 14.92 12.76 23.73
CA GLN A 176 15.86 11.66 23.94
C GLN A 176 15.14 10.30 23.96
N GLU A 177 14.01 10.20 24.67
CA GLU A 177 13.19 8.97 24.71
C GLU A 177 12.69 8.58 23.32
N LEU A 178 12.22 9.55 22.53
CA LEU A 178 11.78 9.30 21.15
C LEU A 178 12.95 8.90 20.25
N ALA A 179 14.14 9.47 20.44
CA ALA A 179 15.33 9.11 19.67
C ALA A 179 15.87 7.70 20.01
N GLU A 180 15.66 7.21 21.24
CA GLU A 180 16.03 5.86 21.68
C GLU A 180 15.01 4.79 21.27
N THR A 181 13.82 5.21 20.82
CA THR A 181 12.76 4.30 20.40
C THR A 181 13.17 3.54 19.14
N GLU A 182 13.28 2.22 19.25
CA GLU A 182 13.58 1.37 18.09
C GLU A 182 12.39 1.27 17.15
N LEU A 183 12.60 1.62 15.88
CA LEU A 183 11.66 1.43 14.80
C LEU A 183 12.17 0.39 13.80
N LEU A 184 11.24 -0.16 13.01
CA LEU A 184 11.62 -0.96 11.85
C LEU A 184 12.19 -0.04 10.77
N SER A 185 13.39 -0.36 10.28
CA SER A 185 14.03 0.44 9.23
C SER A 185 13.21 0.41 7.93
N HIS A 186 13.34 1.42 7.08
CA HIS A 186 12.68 1.44 5.78
C HIS A 186 12.99 0.20 4.92
N ARG A 187 14.24 -0.27 4.98
CA ARG A 187 14.68 -1.45 4.21
C ARG A 187 14.04 -2.73 4.74
N ASP A 188 14.02 -2.91 6.06
CA ASP A 188 13.43 -4.10 6.65
C ASP A 188 11.93 -4.10 6.44
N THR A 189 11.26 -2.94 6.59
CA THR A 189 9.83 -2.77 6.30
C THR A 189 9.51 -3.23 4.88
N GLN A 190 10.32 -2.83 3.90
CA GLN A 190 10.16 -3.25 2.52
C GLN A 190 10.38 -4.76 2.34
N ASP A 191 11.42 -5.32 2.94
CA ASP A 191 11.75 -6.75 2.82
C ASP A 191 10.63 -7.62 3.44
N TYR A 192 10.09 -7.25 4.61
CA TYR A 192 8.93 -7.92 5.21
C TYR A 192 7.66 -7.76 4.37
N SER A 193 7.36 -6.55 3.90
CA SER A 193 6.22 -6.28 3.02
C SER A 193 6.28 -7.09 1.73
N SER A 194 7.46 -7.23 1.13
CA SER A 194 7.66 -8.07 -0.07
C SER A 194 7.28 -9.52 0.20
N THR A 195 7.82 -10.12 1.26
CA THR A 195 7.49 -11.50 1.61
C THR A 195 6.01 -11.68 1.92
N TYR A 196 5.39 -10.71 2.60
CA TYR A 196 3.96 -10.71 2.87
C TYR A 196 3.12 -10.70 1.58
N GLN A 197 3.49 -9.85 0.61
CA GLN A 197 2.87 -9.83 -0.72
C GLN A 197 3.05 -11.16 -1.45
N ASP A 198 4.23 -11.77 -1.38
CA ASP A 198 4.51 -13.04 -2.04
C ASP A 198 3.64 -14.16 -1.47
N ILE A 199 3.47 -14.23 -0.14
CA ILE A 199 2.58 -15.20 0.51
C ILE A 199 1.12 -14.93 0.13
N LEU A 200 0.69 -13.67 0.13
CA LEU A 200 -0.65 -13.28 -0.32
C LEU A 200 -0.92 -13.75 -1.76
N ARG A 201 0.03 -13.54 -2.68
CA ARG A 201 -0.09 -13.97 -4.08
C ARG A 201 -0.23 -15.49 -4.22
N LYS A 202 0.56 -16.26 -3.46
CA LYS A 202 0.46 -17.73 -3.44
C LYS A 202 -0.90 -18.24 -2.97
N ARG A 203 -1.60 -17.47 -2.12
CA ARG A 203 -2.82 -17.91 -1.41
C ARG A 203 -4.11 -17.30 -1.94
N ARG A 204 -4.06 -16.29 -2.81
CA ARG A 204 -5.25 -15.79 -3.50
C ARG A 204 -5.92 -16.94 -4.26
N PRO A 205 -7.23 -17.19 -4.08
CA PRO A 205 -7.91 -18.22 -4.84
C PRO A 205 -7.82 -17.89 -6.33
N ALA A 206 -7.47 -18.88 -7.14
CA ALA A 206 -7.62 -18.78 -8.58
C ALA A 206 -9.10 -18.51 -8.91
N PRO A 207 -9.41 -17.70 -9.93
CA PRO A 207 -10.79 -17.45 -10.35
C PRO A 207 -11.51 -18.76 -10.65
N PRO A 208 -12.85 -18.81 -10.50
CA PRO A 208 -13.61 -20.05 -10.63
C PRO A 208 -13.57 -20.54 -12.09
N SER A 209 -12.73 -21.53 -12.36
CA SER A 209 -12.79 -22.32 -13.59
C SER A 209 -13.02 -23.79 -13.28
N THR A 210 -14.13 -24.28 -13.84
CA THR A 210 -14.44 -25.65 -14.29
C THR A 210 -14.45 -26.78 -13.26
N GLU A 211 -15.67 -27.30 -13.05
CA GLU A 211 -16.02 -28.71 -12.93
C GLU A 211 -14.83 -29.65 -12.70
N SER A 212 -14.62 -29.99 -11.44
CA SER A 212 -13.87 -31.18 -11.05
C SER A 212 -14.68 -32.39 -11.51
N GLU A 213 -14.47 -32.82 -12.76
CA GLU A 213 -14.63 -34.23 -13.07
C GLU A 213 -13.69 -35.00 -12.14
N GLU A 214 -14.30 -35.97 -11.48
CA GLU A 214 -13.74 -36.95 -10.57
C GLU A 214 -12.31 -37.38 -10.97
N ASP A 215 -11.31 -36.82 -10.29
CA ASP A 215 -10.06 -37.56 -10.09
C ASP A 215 -9.90 -37.78 -8.59
N GLY A 216 -10.01 -39.05 -8.19
CA GLY A 216 -9.87 -39.54 -6.83
C GLY A 216 -8.43 -39.48 -6.31
N GLY A 217 -7.73 -38.38 -6.58
CA GLY A 217 -6.47 -38.03 -5.96
C GLY A 217 -6.76 -37.14 -4.76
N THR A 218 -6.65 -37.72 -3.56
CA THR A 218 -6.63 -37.00 -2.29
C THR A 218 -5.60 -35.87 -2.38
N SER A 219 -6.03 -34.64 -2.70
CA SER A 219 -5.22 -33.46 -2.40
C SER A 219 -4.98 -33.52 -0.89
N PRO A 220 -3.72 -33.53 -0.41
CA PRO A 220 -3.47 -33.55 1.01
C PRO A 220 -4.22 -32.37 1.60
N ALA A 221 -5.02 -32.62 2.65
CA ALA A 221 -5.65 -31.54 3.39
C ALA A 221 -4.58 -30.49 3.70
N PRO A 222 -4.85 -29.18 3.53
CA PRO A 222 -3.89 -28.16 3.89
C PRO A 222 -3.44 -28.42 5.33
N ALA A 223 -2.12 -28.42 5.56
CA ALA A 223 -1.58 -28.82 6.86
C ALA A 223 -1.91 -27.79 7.94
N VAL A 224 -2.28 -26.58 7.52
CA VAL A 224 -2.61 -25.42 8.35
C VAL A 224 -3.94 -24.83 7.90
N ASP A 225 -4.78 -24.45 8.85
CA ASP A 225 -6.05 -23.77 8.59
C ASP A 225 -5.82 -22.27 8.41
N TRP A 226 -6.12 -21.76 7.22
CA TRP A 226 -5.98 -20.35 6.85
C TRP A 226 -7.31 -19.58 6.92
N SER A 227 -8.43 -20.24 7.24
CA SER A 227 -9.76 -19.64 7.16
C SER A 227 -9.99 -18.49 8.13
N GLY A 228 -9.19 -18.41 9.21
CA GLY A 228 -9.21 -17.33 10.19
C GLY A 228 -8.28 -16.15 9.89
N VAL A 229 -7.41 -16.27 8.88
CA VAL A 229 -6.38 -15.25 8.62
C VAL A 229 -6.92 -14.18 7.68
N THR A 230 -6.95 -12.94 8.15
CA THR A 230 -7.29 -11.76 7.34
C THR A 230 -6.00 -11.07 6.89
N PHE A 231 -5.86 -10.85 5.58
CA PHE A 231 -4.70 -10.16 5.02
C PHE A 231 -4.93 -8.64 4.96
N GLU A 232 -3.95 -7.87 5.41
CA GLU A 232 -3.99 -6.40 5.49
C GLU A 232 -3.66 -5.73 4.15
N ILE A 233 -4.44 -6.04 3.11
CA ILE A 233 -4.17 -5.63 1.72
C ILE A 233 -4.23 -4.11 1.57
N GLU A 234 -5.22 -3.46 2.19
CA GLU A 234 -5.40 -2.02 2.03
C GLU A 234 -4.31 -1.22 2.76
N LEU A 235 -3.90 -1.68 3.95
CA LEU A 235 -2.78 -1.08 4.67
C LEU A 235 -1.52 -1.13 3.82
N LEU A 236 -1.23 -2.26 3.20
CA LEU A 236 -0.05 -2.44 2.36
C LEU A 236 -0.03 -1.51 1.15
N LYS A 237 -1.17 -1.37 0.45
CA LYS A 237 -1.33 -0.41 -0.66
C LYS A 237 -1.10 1.04 -0.23
N SER A 238 -1.48 1.40 1.00
CA SER A 238 -1.27 2.76 1.52
C SER A 238 0.19 3.10 1.80
N GLN A 239 1.07 2.10 1.94
CA GLN A 239 2.50 2.29 2.21
C GLN A 239 3.37 2.33 0.95
N GLU A 240 2.82 1.98 -0.21
CA GLU A 240 3.55 2.01 -1.47
C GLU A 240 3.86 3.45 -1.85
N ILE A 241 5.15 3.76 -2.05
CA ILE A 241 5.56 5.01 -2.70
C ILE A 241 4.84 5.06 -4.03
N THR A 242 3.92 6.01 -4.23
CA THR A 242 3.23 6.10 -5.52
C THR A 242 4.24 6.45 -6.61
N LEU A 243 3.99 5.95 -7.82
CA LEU A 243 4.82 6.29 -8.97
C LEU A 243 4.89 7.82 -9.17
N ASP A 244 3.80 8.52 -8.91
CA ASP A 244 3.71 9.98 -8.94
C ASP A 244 4.65 10.66 -7.95
N TYR A 245 4.74 10.15 -6.71
CA TYR A 245 5.65 10.67 -5.70
C TYR A 245 7.11 10.42 -6.10
N LEU A 246 7.41 9.23 -6.61
CA LEU A 246 8.73 8.88 -7.11
C LEU A 246 9.17 9.81 -8.25
N LEU A 247 8.30 10.01 -9.25
CA LEU A 247 8.57 10.93 -10.37
C LEU A 247 8.75 12.37 -9.88
N SER A 248 7.97 12.78 -8.87
CA SER A 248 8.08 14.11 -8.26
C SER A 248 9.42 14.32 -7.56
N LEU A 249 9.88 13.33 -6.78
CA LEU A 249 11.17 13.38 -6.08
C LEU A 249 12.34 13.42 -7.06
N LEU A 250 12.28 12.60 -8.11
CA LEU A 250 13.25 12.59 -9.20
C LEU A 250 13.31 13.94 -9.92
N PHE A 251 12.16 14.57 -10.15
CA PHE A 251 12.12 15.90 -10.77
C PHE A 251 12.80 16.97 -9.92
N GLU A 252 12.58 16.95 -8.60
CA GLU A 252 13.25 17.87 -7.66
C GLU A 252 14.76 17.66 -7.69
N TYR A 253 15.21 16.41 -7.59
CA TYR A 253 16.62 16.06 -7.69
C TYR A 253 17.25 16.53 -9.00
N TYR A 254 16.53 16.38 -10.13
CA TYR A 254 16.98 16.87 -11.42
C TYR A 254 17.08 18.41 -11.46
N LYS A 255 16.10 19.12 -10.90
CA LYS A 255 16.12 20.60 -10.86
C LYS A 255 17.33 21.13 -10.10
N GLU A 256 17.77 20.43 -9.05
CA GLU A 256 18.97 20.81 -8.28
C GLU A 256 20.27 20.47 -9.00
N LYS A 257 20.43 19.23 -9.47
CA LYS A 257 21.72 18.75 -9.99
C LYS A 257 21.90 18.88 -11.50
N LYS A 258 20.82 19.05 -12.26
CA LYS A 258 20.77 19.12 -13.74
C LYS A 258 21.54 18.02 -14.46
N SER A 259 21.65 16.84 -13.86
CA SER A 259 22.34 15.69 -14.43
C SER A 259 21.37 14.55 -14.62
N LYS A 260 21.15 14.12 -15.87
CA LYS A 260 20.37 12.93 -16.19
C LYS A 260 21.04 11.65 -15.67
N GLU A 261 22.37 11.58 -15.72
CA GLU A 261 23.13 10.42 -15.25
C GLU A 261 22.99 10.26 -13.73
N GLY A 262 23.17 11.36 -12.98
CA GLY A 262 22.95 11.35 -11.53
C GLY A 262 21.50 11.06 -11.15
N LEU A 263 20.54 11.45 -12.00
CA LEU A 263 19.13 11.14 -11.80
C LEU A 263 18.83 9.65 -11.95
N ILE A 264 19.43 9.00 -12.95
CA ILE A 264 19.29 7.55 -13.17
C ILE A 264 19.93 6.77 -12.01
N GLU A 265 21.05 7.23 -11.46
CA GLU A 265 21.64 6.61 -10.27
C GLU A 265 20.72 6.71 -9.04
N GLU A 266 20.10 7.87 -8.84
CA GLU A 266 19.14 8.05 -7.74
C GLU A 266 17.85 7.25 -7.96
N LEU A 267 17.31 7.22 -9.20
CA LEU A 267 16.21 6.35 -9.59
C LEU A 267 16.52 4.90 -9.23
N ARG A 268 17.70 4.40 -9.61
CA ARG A 268 18.13 3.03 -9.30
C ARG A 268 18.19 2.77 -7.80
N ARG A 269 18.60 3.76 -7.01
CA ARG A 269 18.64 3.66 -5.55
C ARG A 269 17.23 3.57 -4.96
N VAL A 270 16.32 4.44 -5.40
CA VAL A 270 14.94 4.53 -4.90
C VAL A 270 14.09 3.36 -5.39
N VAL A 271 14.21 2.97 -6.65
CA VAL A 271 13.45 1.85 -7.23
C VAL A 271 13.91 0.51 -6.69
N ARG A 272 15.20 0.32 -6.36
CA ARG A 272 15.62 -0.89 -5.62
C ARG A 272 14.97 -0.98 -4.23
N ALA A 273 14.61 0.16 -3.66
CA ALA A 273 13.87 0.24 -2.41
C ALA A 273 12.34 0.09 -2.57
N SER A 274 11.84 -0.22 -3.78
CA SER A 274 10.44 -0.59 -4.01
C SER A 274 10.32 -1.78 -4.96
N VAL A 275 9.82 -2.91 -4.45
CA VAL A 275 9.68 -4.14 -5.23
C VAL A 275 8.73 -3.94 -6.42
N GLU A 276 7.69 -3.13 -6.23
CA GLU A 276 6.66 -2.87 -7.24
C GLU A 276 7.15 -2.00 -8.40
N HIS A 277 7.98 -1.00 -8.13
CA HIS A 277 8.52 -0.12 -9.16
C HIS A 277 9.74 -0.70 -9.86
N ARG A 278 10.29 -1.82 -9.36
CA ARG A 278 11.46 -2.46 -9.94
C ARG A 278 11.27 -2.86 -11.40
N ALA A 279 10.11 -3.40 -11.75
CA ALA A 279 9.78 -3.73 -13.13
C ALA A 279 9.71 -2.47 -14.03
N LYS A 280 9.39 -1.31 -13.43
CA LYS A 280 9.27 -0.02 -14.11
C LYS A 280 10.61 0.72 -14.26
N GLU A 281 11.71 0.22 -13.68
CA GLU A 281 13.04 0.87 -13.72
C GLU A 281 13.47 1.21 -15.16
N GLY A 282 13.35 0.23 -16.06
CA GLY A 282 13.71 0.40 -17.48
C GLY A 282 12.86 1.48 -18.13
N LEU A 283 11.55 1.39 -18.00
CA LEU A 283 10.60 2.35 -18.56
C LEU A 283 10.84 3.80 -18.10
N ILE A 284 11.12 3.99 -16.80
CA ILE A 284 11.41 5.33 -16.25
C ILE A 284 12.78 5.82 -16.71
N THR A 285 13.77 4.93 -16.81
CA THR A 285 15.10 5.26 -17.33
C THR A 285 15.03 5.72 -18.78
N ASP A 286 14.30 4.99 -19.62
CA ASP A 286 14.11 5.31 -21.04
C ASP A 286 13.40 6.65 -21.18
N PHE A 287 12.34 6.88 -20.40
CA PHE A 287 11.65 8.18 -20.35
C PHE A 287 12.60 9.35 -20.02
N ILE A 288 13.43 9.21 -18.98
CA ILE A 288 14.40 10.24 -18.57
C ILE A 288 15.42 10.53 -19.67
N GLN A 289 15.88 9.49 -20.38
CA GLN A 289 16.86 9.62 -21.45
C GLN A 289 16.26 10.32 -22.67
N GLU A 290 15.08 9.88 -23.11
CA GLU A 290 14.44 10.34 -24.34
C GLU A 290 13.75 11.70 -24.21
N GLN A 291 13.22 12.05 -23.03
CA GLN A 291 12.51 13.32 -22.84
C GLN A 291 13.44 14.48 -22.52
N ASP A 292 13.06 15.68 -22.97
CA ASP A 292 13.71 16.92 -22.57
C ASP A 292 13.13 17.42 -21.24
N LEU A 293 13.77 17.00 -20.13
CA LEU A 293 13.35 17.35 -18.77
C LEU A 293 13.46 18.86 -18.47
N ASP A 294 14.30 19.61 -19.19
CA ASP A 294 14.41 21.07 -19.02
C ASP A 294 13.18 21.80 -19.59
N SER A 295 12.46 21.18 -20.54
CA SER A 295 11.24 21.74 -21.12
C SER A 295 10.00 21.58 -20.24
N ILE A 296 10.09 20.75 -19.19
CA ILE A 296 8.97 20.42 -18.31
C ILE A 296 8.92 21.44 -17.16
N PRO A 297 7.85 22.24 -17.04
CA PRO A 297 7.82 23.34 -16.07
C PRO A 297 7.60 22.86 -14.62
N ASP A 298 6.70 21.90 -14.43
CA ASP A 298 6.18 21.49 -13.12
C ASP A 298 6.00 19.97 -13.02
N LYS A 299 5.77 19.52 -11.77
CA LYS A 299 5.63 18.10 -11.42
C LYS A 299 4.43 17.44 -12.10
N GLU A 300 3.29 18.12 -12.22
CA GLU A 300 2.09 17.56 -12.84
C GLU A 300 2.30 17.32 -14.33
N THR A 301 2.99 18.26 -15.00
CA THR A 301 3.34 18.12 -16.41
C THR A 301 4.28 16.93 -16.64
N LEU A 302 5.27 16.71 -15.76
CA LEU A 302 6.16 15.54 -15.82
C LEU A 302 5.37 14.24 -15.71
N VAL A 303 4.50 14.14 -14.69
CA VAL A 303 3.71 12.93 -14.43
C VAL A 303 2.83 12.60 -15.63
N ARG A 304 2.12 13.60 -16.18
CA ARG A 304 1.31 13.43 -17.40
C ARG A 304 2.15 13.01 -18.61
N ALA A 305 3.31 13.62 -18.80
CA ALA A 305 4.22 13.27 -19.90
C ALA A 305 4.72 11.82 -19.77
N PHE A 306 5.04 11.36 -18.56
CA PHE A 306 5.44 9.98 -18.29
C PHE A 306 4.33 8.99 -18.63
N TYR A 307 3.10 9.21 -18.14
CA TYR A 307 1.99 8.30 -18.45
C TYR A 307 1.64 8.28 -19.95
N ALA A 308 1.74 9.42 -20.64
CA ALA A 308 1.55 9.48 -22.09
C ALA A 308 2.64 8.68 -22.83
N TYR A 309 3.91 8.86 -22.44
CA TYR A 309 5.04 8.11 -22.98
C TYR A 309 4.87 6.60 -22.75
N ALA A 310 4.54 6.20 -21.53
CA ALA A 310 4.39 4.80 -21.17
C ALA A 310 3.25 4.10 -21.91
N ARG A 311 2.14 4.80 -22.20
CA ARG A 311 1.05 4.27 -23.04
C ARG A 311 1.53 3.94 -24.46
N VAL A 312 2.28 4.86 -25.08
CA VAL A 312 2.83 4.65 -26.41
C VAL A 312 3.84 3.51 -26.41
N ARG A 313 4.73 3.46 -25.41
CA ARG A 313 5.72 2.38 -25.28
C ARG A 313 5.08 1.02 -25.06
N LYS A 314 4.02 0.94 -24.23
CA LYS A 314 3.20 -0.26 -24.02
C LYS A 314 2.64 -0.78 -25.35
N GLU A 315 2.02 0.09 -26.15
CA GLU A 315 1.43 -0.31 -27.44
C GLU A 315 2.50 -0.84 -28.41
N GLN A 316 3.68 -0.22 -28.43
CA GLN A 316 4.81 -0.69 -29.24
C GLN A 316 5.30 -2.08 -28.79
N GLU A 317 5.52 -2.28 -27.49
CA GLU A 317 5.99 -3.57 -26.95
C GLU A 317 4.97 -4.70 -27.15
N VAL A 318 3.67 -4.41 -27.05
CA VAL A 318 2.61 -5.37 -27.35
C VAL A 318 2.65 -5.77 -28.82
N GLU A 319 2.83 -4.82 -29.74
CA GLU A 319 2.91 -5.10 -31.18
C GLU A 319 4.19 -5.86 -31.55
N GLU A 320 5.31 -5.52 -30.92
CA GLU A 320 6.58 -6.26 -31.03
C GLU A 320 6.39 -7.71 -30.56
N LEU A 321 5.74 -7.93 -29.42
CA LEU A 321 5.45 -9.27 -28.91
C LEU A 321 4.56 -10.08 -29.88
N ILE A 322 3.50 -9.46 -30.40
CA ILE A 322 2.58 -10.10 -31.34
C ILE A 322 3.29 -10.50 -32.63
N SER A 323 4.11 -9.60 -33.18
CA SER A 323 4.80 -9.82 -34.45
C SER A 323 5.96 -10.81 -34.34
N GLU A 324 6.78 -10.72 -33.30
CA GLU A 324 7.93 -11.62 -33.08
C GLU A 324 7.49 -13.05 -32.78
N GLU A 325 6.47 -13.23 -31.95
CA GLU A 325 6.00 -14.55 -31.53
C GLU A 325 4.87 -15.08 -32.43
N GLY A 326 4.44 -14.31 -33.44
CA GLY A 326 3.39 -14.71 -34.38
C GLY A 326 2.06 -15.02 -33.70
N LEU A 327 1.70 -14.21 -32.70
CA LEU A 327 0.46 -14.35 -31.93
C LEU A 327 -0.74 -13.88 -32.75
N ARG A 328 -1.94 -14.30 -32.34
CA ARG A 328 -3.18 -13.79 -32.95
C ARG A 328 -3.46 -12.37 -32.44
N PRO A 329 -3.48 -11.34 -33.30
CA PRO A 329 -3.42 -9.97 -32.82
C PRO A 329 -4.61 -9.52 -31.96
N GLN A 330 -5.83 -9.91 -32.31
CA GLN A 330 -7.03 -9.45 -31.60
C GLN A 330 -7.14 -10.11 -30.21
N GLU A 331 -6.92 -11.42 -30.17
CA GLU A 331 -6.95 -12.25 -28.99
C GLU A 331 -5.80 -11.86 -28.04
N ALA A 332 -4.59 -11.67 -28.56
CA ALA A 332 -3.43 -11.24 -27.77
C ALA A 332 -3.67 -9.88 -27.10
N ARG A 333 -4.21 -8.90 -27.84
CA ARG A 333 -4.55 -7.59 -27.26
C ARG A 333 -5.60 -7.69 -26.16
N ARG A 334 -6.65 -8.49 -26.36
CA ARG A 334 -7.70 -8.72 -25.35
C ARG A 334 -7.13 -9.38 -24.10
N TYR A 335 -6.33 -10.44 -24.26
CA TYR A 335 -5.71 -11.14 -23.15
C TYR A 335 -4.76 -10.21 -22.35
N ILE A 336 -3.90 -9.45 -23.04
CA ILE A 336 -2.98 -8.53 -22.37
C ILE A 336 -3.74 -7.39 -21.66
N ALA A 337 -4.80 -6.86 -22.26
CA ALA A 337 -5.64 -5.86 -21.62
C ALA A 337 -6.31 -6.41 -20.34
N ALA A 338 -6.87 -7.61 -20.41
CA ALA A 338 -7.45 -8.30 -19.25
C ALA A 338 -6.39 -8.55 -18.16
N ALA A 339 -5.20 -9.02 -18.54
CA ALA A 339 -4.11 -9.28 -17.60
C ALA A 339 -3.59 -7.99 -16.93
N LEU A 340 -3.53 -6.87 -17.66
CA LEU A 340 -3.19 -5.57 -17.10
C LEU A 340 -4.25 -5.05 -16.12
N HIS A 341 -5.53 -5.24 -16.45
CA HIS A 341 -6.64 -4.89 -15.57
C HIS A 341 -6.67 -5.75 -14.29
N GLN A 342 -6.31 -7.04 -14.41
CA GLN A 342 -6.21 -7.96 -13.27
C GLN A 342 -4.89 -7.83 -12.50
N GLU A 343 -3.92 -7.09 -13.03
CA GLU A 343 -2.56 -6.89 -12.50
C GLU A 343 -1.67 -8.15 -12.48
N TYR A 344 -2.09 -9.23 -13.14
CA TYR A 344 -1.31 -10.45 -13.33
C TYR A 344 -1.69 -11.16 -14.63
N ALA A 345 -0.78 -11.96 -15.18
CA ALA A 345 -1.05 -12.84 -16.31
C ALA A 345 -1.38 -14.27 -15.81
N SER A 346 -2.31 -14.95 -16.47
CA SER A 346 -2.74 -16.30 -16.10
C SER A 346 -2.63 -17.24 -17.29
N ASP A 347 -1.89 -18.33 -17.14
CA ASP A 347 -1.87 -19.44 -18.10
C ASP A 347 -3.00 -20.45 -17.86
N LEU A 348 -3.78 -20.25 -16.79
CA LEU A 348 -4.96 -21.04 -16.43
C LEU A 348 -6.16 -20.58 -17.27
N GLY A 349 -6.79 -21.53 -17.97
CA GLY A 349 -7.93 -21.29 -18.86
C GLY A 349 -7.58 -21.45 -20.35
N THR A 350 -8.52 -21.06 -21.23
CA THR A 350 -8.32 -21.10 -22.68
C THR A 350 -7.74 -19.80 -23.23
N ASP A 351 -7.83 -18.69 -22.50
CA ASP A 351 -7.46 -17.36 -22.99
C ASP A 351 -6.00 -17.29 -23.48
N PHE A 352 -5.05 -17.81 -22.70
CA PHE A 352 -3.65 -17.89 -23.13
C PHE A 352 -3.45 -18.86 -24.30
N SER A 353 -4.29 -19.89 -24.43
CA SER A 353 -4.22 -20.80 -25.57
C SER A 353 -4.76 -20.19 -26.87
N GLU A 354 -5.72 -19.26 -26.76
CA GLU A 354 -6.38 -18.59 -27.88
C GLU A 354 -5.47 -17.59 -28.58
N ILE A 355 -4.55 -16.96 -27.84
CA ILE A 355 -3.58 -16.01 -28.43
C ILE A 355 -2.51 -16.72 -29.26
N LEU A 356 -2.36 -18.04 -29.11
CA LEU A 356 -1.30 -18.80 -29.76
C LEU A 356 -1.62 -19.14 -31.22
N PRO A 357 -0.58 -19.25 -32.06
CA PRO A 357 -0.72 -19.85 -33.38
C PRO A 357 -1.12 -21.34 -33.27
N PRO A 358 -1.70 -21.93 -34.33
CA PRO A 358 -2.13 -23.32 -34.32
C PRO A 358 -0.99 -24.27 -33.91
N ALA A 359 -1.30 -25.20 -33.00
CA ALA A 359 -0.31 -26.09 -32.42
C ALA A 359 0.33 -27.00 -33.49
N PRO A 360 1.64 -27.28 -33.40
CA PRO A 360 2.29 -28.22 -34.31
C PRO A 360 1.72 -29.63 -34.12
N LEU A 361 1.42 -30.31 -35.24
CA LEU A 361 0.84 -31.65 -35.29
C LEU A 361 1.73 -32.76 -34.68
N VAL A 362 3.00 -32.47 -34.42
CA VAL A 362 3.99 -33.40 -33.86
C VAL A 362 4.44 -32.88 -32.50
N LYS A 363 4.46 -33.76 -31.48
CA LYS A 363 4.98 -33.43 -30.14
C LYS A 363 6.44 -32.98 -30.25
N ASN A 364 6.65 -31.65 -30.15
CA ASN A 364 7.97 -31.04 -30.20
C ASN A 364 8.33 -30.51 -28.80
N PRO A 365 9.40 -31.01 -28.15
CA PRO A 365 9.82 -30.53 -26.84
C PRO A 365 10.19 -29.04 -26.81
N GLY A 366 10.58 -28.45 -27.95
CA GLY A 366 10.84 -27.00 -28.07
C GLY A 366 9.58 -26.13 -28.03
N TYR A 367 8.39 -26.71 -28.27
CA TYR A 367 7.13 -25.98 -28.23
C TYR A 367 6.78 -25.53 -26.80
N LEU A 368 6.97 -26.40 -25.81
CA LEU A 368 6.73 -26.06 -24.40
C LEU A 368 7.67 -24.97 -23.89
N GLN A 369 8.93 -24.96 -24.35
CA GLN A 369 9.89 -23.89 -24.02
C GLN A 369 9.46 -22.57 -24.64
N ARG A 370 8.94 -22.58 -25.87
CA ARG A 370 8.39 -21.38 -26.52
C ARG A 370 7.17 -20.84 -25.76
N LEU A 371 6.23 -21.70 -25.36
CA LEU A 371 5.06 -21.28 -24.58
C LEU A 371 5.46 -20.59 -23.28
N ARG A 372 6.41 -21.20 -22.55
CA ARG A 372 6.93 -20.62 -21.31
C ARG A 372 7.59 -19.27 -21.54
N ARG A 373 8.38 -19.13 -22.61
CA ARG A 373 9.00 -17.85 -22.99
C ARG A 373 7.97 -16.78 -23.34
N ILE A 374 6.91 -17.12 -24.07
CA ILE A 374 5.83 -16.18 -24.39
C ILE A 374 5.13 -15.73 -23.11
N PHE A 375 4.79 -16.67 -22.23
CA PHE A 375 4.15 -16.38 -20.95
C PHE A 375 5.02 -15.46 -20.07
N GLU A 376 6.31 -15.80 -19.89
CA GLU A 376 7.27 -14.97 -19.14
C GLU A 376 7.43 -13.55 -19.73
N ARG A 377 7.25 -13.38 -21.04
CA ARG A 377 7.27 -12.04 -21.67
C ARG A 377 5.98 -11.28 -21.37
N VAL A 378 4.83 -11.94 -21.40
CA VAL A 378 3.55 -11.30 -21.02
C VAL A 378 3.57 -10.93 -19.54
N GLU A 379 4.02 -11.80 -18.64
CA GLU A 379 4.17 -11.49 -17.22
C GLU A 379 5.04 -10.26 -16.99
N ARG A 380 6.21 -10.18 -17.65
CA ARG A 380 7.09 -9.01 -17.58
C ARG A 380 6.42 -7.74 -18.09
N LEU A 381 5.65 -7.82 -19.16
CA LEU A 381 4.90 -6.70 -19.70
C LEU A 381 3.83 -6.24 -18.69
N VAL A 382 3.09 -7.17 -18.10
CA VAL A 382 2.09 -6.87 -17.07
C VAL A 382 2.73 -6.23 -15.85
N ASP A 383 3.83 -6.77 -15.33
CA ASP A 383 4.54 -6.20 -14.19
C ASP A 383 5.08 -4.79 -14.46
N THR A 384 5.53 -4.53 -15.68
CA THR A 384 6.05 -3.22 -16.11
C THR A 384 4.92 -2.19 -16.24
N TYR A 385 3.76 -2.57 -16.77
CA TYR A 385 2.70 -1.64 -17.13
C TYR A 385 1.46 -1.67 -16.22
N LYS A 386 1.40 -2.56 -15.22
CA LYS A 386 0.32 -2.54 -14.22
C LYS A 386 0.27 -1.18 -13.52
N GLN A 387 -0.95 -0.69 -13.29
CA GLN A 387 -1.25 0.64 -12.73
C GLN A 387 -0.81 1.85 -13.60
N ILE A 388 -0.16 1.62 -14.75
CA ILE A 388 0.19 2.69 -15.71
C ILE A 388 -0.97 2.98 -16.68
N GLY A 389 -1.99 2.13 -16.70
CA GLY A 389 -3.19 2.31 -17.51
C GLY A 389 -4.44 1.75 -16.84
N GLY A 390 -5.18 2.62 -16.16
CA GLY A 390 -6.64 2.54 -16.24
C GLY A 390 -7.06 3.02 -17.63
N GLU A 391 -7.80 2.20 -18.36
CA GLU A 391 -8.58 2.71 -19.48
C GLU A 391 -9.46 3.84 -18.94
N LEU A 392 -9.30 5.05 -19.49
CA LEU A 392 -10.49 5.84 -19.71
C LEU A 392 -11.34 4.95 -20.62
N LEU A 393 -12.46 4.45 -20.09
CA LEU A 393 -13.66 4.25 -20.88
C LEU A 393 -13.67 5.36 -21.92
N ASP A 394 -13.49 5.00 -23.18
CA ASP A 394 -13.84 5.90 -24.26
C ASP A 394 -15.35 6.16 -24.06
N PRO A 395 -15.78 7.41 -23.79
CA PRO A 395 -17.20 7.69 -23.62
C PRO A 395 -18.01 7.38 -24.90
N SER A 396 -17.34 7.08 -26.02
CA SER A 396 -17.97 6.62 -27.26
C SER A 396 -18.26 5.12 -27.32
N THR A 397 -17.84 4.32 -26.34
CA THR A 397 -18.12 2.87 -26.28
C THR A 397 -19.16 2.47 -25.22
N LEU A 398 -19.79 3.44 -24.56
CA LEU A 398 -20.99 3.19 -23.75
C LEU A 398 -22.18 3.06 -24.70
N ASP A 399 -22.77 1.86 -24.74
CA ASP A 399 -24.05 1.64 -25.40
C ASP A 399 -25.09 2.62 -24.82
N PRO A 400 -25.85 3.34 -25.66
CA PRO A 400 -26.83 4.34 -25.19
C PRO A 400 -28.11 3.73 -24.58
N GLU A 401 -28.12 2.45 -24.20
CA GLU A 401 -29.31 1.76 -23.68
C GLU A 401 -29.33 1.55 -22.16
N ASP A 402 -28.32 1.99 -21.40
CA ASP A 402 -28.32 1.92 -19.93
C ASP A 402 -28.36 3.32 -19.28
N GLU A 403 -29.44 4.08 -19.55
CA GLU A 403 -29.94 5.18 -18.68
C GLU A 403 -31.27 4.82 -18.02
#